data_AF-A0A7S2UHB5-F1
#
_entry.id   AF-A0A7S2UHB5-F1
#
_cell.length_a   1.000
_cell.length_b   1.000
_cell.length_c   1.000
_cell.angle_alpha   90.00
_cell.angle_beta   90.00
_cell.angle_gamma   90.00
#
_symmetry.space_group_name_H-M   'P 1'
#
loop_
_entity.id
_entity.type
_entity.pdbx_description
1 polymer ?
#
loop_
_entity_poly.entity_id
_entity_poly.type
_entity_poly.pdbx_seq_one_letter_code
_entity_poly.pdbx_strand_id
1 'polypeptide(L)'
;MTTYTVEGSVRRHRTIDMKRQIVKEYEASGFKNERQFLKFWNRDKTDDDEDYLCYQTLRRWVKRLGTCTSETKLMDRDETEPLVSRGICEEWTDVNGCNKVSYGTITKFEEKDEDEVKNIVFTVKYMDESRALMSTIPEFRKLKSELAWGGCVKFEREQKTSDTLEKLAEHRTCSHWITPIMRNEELDDRSLPQLTLVIRGFKLVFSVRDSTIPNAGKGVFVKGSNIFVSDGMKSSPFVLNKGELLDLGIYAPFRAEDKKEEHVFFMKNFIHSFICEEWTFNTDHSDTVFDITDDWTGEIHDLARQHVPAYINECSSSETPTIRAEHDPEGNVHYLLGIVDADAEKLTIPVDGTELELFINYGPLYENVRLRKLYSELPLDEKKQRLKKLEDEDNEYLGEIDDFSGETVADCVAFIEKLVSSETQSLSRTVKQRSLRILRLLVKKAKTLLDEDADQEGLKTVIVMAESLCIELAMDCVWNTVA
;
A
#
# COMPACT_ATOMS: atom_id res chain seq x y z
N MET A 1 10.72 -33.09 39.87
CA MET A 1 10.05 -32.67 41.12
C MET A 1 10.00 -31.15 41.14
N THR A 2 8.78 -30.60 41.11
CA THR A 2 8.32 -29.29 41.65
C THR A 2 8.75 -27.96 41.00
N THR A 3 7.98 -27.52 40.00
CA THR A 3 7.13 -26.28 39.87
C THR A 3 7.39 -24.96 40.66
N TYR A 4 7.25 -23.84 39.90
CA TYR A 4 6.58 -22.51 40.17
C TYR A 4 7.25 -21.47 41.14
N THR A 5 7.21 -20.12 41.03
CA THR A 5 6.81 -19.04 40.06
C THR A 5 7.00 -17.64 40.74
N VAL A 6 7.08 -16.56 39.92
CA VAL A 6 6.49 -15.19 40.03
C VAL A 6 7.20 -14.00 40.75
N GLU A 7 7.56 -13.02 39.90
CA GLU A 7 7.39 -11.54 39.87
C GLU A 7 7.82 -10.56 41.00
N GLY A 8 8.49 -9.49 40.55
CA GLY A 8 8.02 -8.11 40.77
C GLY A 8 8.85 -7.15 41.63
N SER A 9 9.68 -6.28 41.00
CA SER A 9 9.95 -4.87 41.42
C SER A 9 11.17 -4.30 40.66
N VAL A 10 11.01 -3.68 39.49
CA VAL A 10 10.66 -2.25 39.27
C VAL A 10 11.87 -1.31 39.28
N ARG A 11 12.30 -0.99 38.05
CA ARG A 11 12.40 0.38 37.49
C ARG A 11 12.60 1.49 38.53
N ARG A 12 13.83 1.63 39.06
CA ARG A 12 14.24 2.74 39.96
C ARG A 12 15.44 3.57 39.50
N HIS A 13 15.91 3.40 38.26
CA HIS A 13 17.11 4.10 37.80
C HIS A 13 16.93 5.07 36.62
N ARG A 14 15.69 5.43 36.24
CA ARG A 14 15.41 6.49 35.24
C ARG A 14 14.64 7.71 35.77
N THR A 15 14.38 7.80 37.08
CA THR A 15 13.57 8.88 37.68
C THR A 15 14.39 9.91 38.47
N ILE A 16 15.71 9.70 38.60
CA ILE A 16 16.60 10.56 39.40
C ILE A 16 17.23 11.68 38.55
N ASP A 17 17.38 11.51 37.24
CA ASP A 17 17.97 12.53 36.36
C ASP A 17 16.95 13.59 35.90
N MET A 18 15.68 13.20 35.67
CA MET A 18 14.63 14.14 35.25
C MET A 18 14.24 15.11 36.38
N LYS A 19 14.29 14.65 37.65
CA LYS A 19 14.02 15.50 38.83
C LYS A 19 15.11 16.56 39.06
N ARG A 20 16.36 16.30 38.65
CA ARG A 20 17.46 17.26 38.78
C ARG A 20 17.42 18.36 37.71
N GLN A 21 16.86 18.06 36.54
CA GLN A 21 16.72 19.04 35.45
C GLN A 21 15.54 19.99 35.68
N ILE A 22 14.43 19.49 36.20
CA ILE A 22 13.25 20.30 36.56
C ILE A 22 13.55 21.28 37.71
N VAL A 23 14.40 20.90 38.67
CA VAL A 23 14.83 21.80 39.76
C VAL A 23 15.74 22.93 39.25
N LYS A 24 16.60 22.66 38.26
CA LYS A 24 17.44 23.70 37.63
C LYS A 24 16.63 24.75 36.86
N GLU A 25 15.55 24.34 36.19
CA GLU A 25 14.67 25.28 35.45
C GLU A 25 13.73 26.06 36.39
N TYR A 26 13.36 25.45 37.53
CA TYR A 26 12.60 26.12 38.58
C TYR A 26 13.41 27.23 39.28
N GLU A 27 14.69 27.02 39.55
CA GLU A 27 15.56 28.03 40.17
C GLU A 27 15.89 29.21 39.23
N ALA A 28 15.85 28.99 37.91
CA ALA A 28 16.12 30.02 36.90
C ALA A 28 14.92 30.95 36.60
N SER A 29 13.70 30.56 36.98
CA SER A 29 12.47 31.20 36.49
C SER A 29 11.85 32.24 37.44
N GLY A 30 12.48 32.52 38.59
CA GLY A 30 12.12 33.65 39.46
C GLY A 30 10.74 33.56 40.13
N PHE A 31 10.08 32.40 40.12
CA PHE A 31 8.80 32.19 40.80
C PHE A 31 8.98 32.05 42.31
N LYS A 32 8.12 32.71 43.11
CA LYS A 32 8.30 32.80 44.57
C LYS A 32 7.71 31.64 45.37
N ASN A 33 6.91 30.75 44.75
CA ASN A 33 6.52 29.45 45.30
C ASN A 33 5.79 28.57 44.27
N GLU A 34 5.78 27.26 44.53
CA GLU A 34 5.14 26.18 43.77
C GLU A 34 3.65 26.42 43.46
N ARG A 35 2.96 27.16 44.33
CA ARG A 35 1.54 27.48 44.20
C ARG A 35 1.25 28.55 43.13
N GLN A 36 2.24 29.38 42.76
CA GLN A 36 2.13 30.33 41.65
C GLN A 36 2.31 29.64 40.29
N PHE A 37 3.19 28.64 40.22
CA PHE A 37 3.47 27.89 39.00
C PHE A 37 2.27 27.01 38.59
N LEU A 38 1.67 26.28 39.54
CA LEU A 38 0.49 25.44 39.27
C LEU A 38 -0.78 26.23 38.92
N LYS A 39 -0.86 27.51 39.31
CA LYS A 39 -1.96 28.42 38.91
C LYS A 39 -1.79 29.02 37.51
N PHE A 40 -0.56 29.05 36.99
CA PHE A 40 -0.28 29.47 35.62
C PHE A 40 -0.53 28.33 34.61
N TRP A 41 -0.32 27.08 35.02
CA TRP A 41 -0.50 25.90 34.17
C TRP A 41 -1.97 25.48 33.98
N ASN A 42 -2.85 25.77 34.94
CA ASN A 42 -4.25 25.29 34.97
C ASN A 42 -5.31 26.39 34.74
N ARG A 43 -4.96 27.43 33.97
CA ARG A 43 -5.87 28.42 33.34
C ARG A 43 -5.50 28.42 31.86
N ASP A 44 -6.26 27.96 30.89
CA ASP A 44 -7.69 27.77 30.78
C ASP A 44 -7.95 26.56 29.86
N LYS A 45 -8.68 25.58 30.38
CA LYS A 45 -9.45 24.65 29.56
C LYS A 45 -10.90 24.77 30.04
N THR A 46 -11.78 25.16 29.13
CA THR A 46 -13.19 24.81 29.19
C THR A 46 -13.64 24.48 27.78
N ASP A 47 -14.25 23.31 27.69
CA ASP A 47 -14.93 22.71 26.56
C ASP A 47 -16.05 23.63 26.01
N ASP A 48 -16.25 23.58 24.69
CA ASP A 48 -17.52 23.17 24.07
C ASP A 48 -17.47 23.34 22.54
N ASP A 49 -18.04 22.35 21.83
CA ASP A 49 -18.28 22.20 20.39
C ASP A 49 -17.11 21.78 19.46
N GLU A 50 -16.72 20.49 19.53
CA GLU A 50 -15.71 19.86 18.66
C GLU A 50 -16.14 19.59 17.21
N ASP A 51 -17.41 19.68 16.83
CA ASP A 51 -17.83 19.37 15.44
C ASP A 51 -17.96 20.59 14.51
N TYR A 52 -17.68 21.82 14.98
CA TYR A 52 -17.74 23.04 14.15
C TYR A 52 -16.38 23.69 13.89
N LEU A 53 -15.34 23.31 14.64
CA LEU A 53 -14.02 23.94 14.59
C LEU A 53 -13.11 23.34 13.51
N CYS A 54 -13.30 22.07 13.14
CA CYS A 54 -12.55 21.43 12.05
C CYS A 54 -12.86 22.08 10.69
N TYR A 55 -14.11 22.51 10.46
CA TYR A 55 -14.54 23.17 9.22
C TYR A 55 -14.22 24.69 9.16
N GLN A 56 -14.19 25.40 10.30
CA GLN A 56 -13.88 26.84 10.36
C GLN A 56 -12.37 27.14 10.39
N THR A 57 -11.56 26.23 10.93
CA THR A 57 -10.09 26.40 11.00
C THR A 57 -9.46 26.25 9.62
N LEU A 58 -9.93 25.27 8.82
CA LEU A 58 -9.57 25.13 7.40
C LEU A 58 -9.90 26.42 6.61
N ARG A 59 -11.08 27.01 6.85
CA ARG A 59 -11.59 28.18 6.10
C ARG A 59 -10.92 29.52 6.48
N ARG A 60 -10.36 29.63 7.70
CA ARG A 60 -9.58 30.81 8.14
C ARG A 60 -8.12 30.75 7.71
N TRP A 61 -7.58 29.55 7.52
CA TRP A 61 -6.20 29.36 7.04
C TRP A 61 -6.07 29.52 5.54
N VAL A 62 -7.09 29.07 4.79
CA VAL A 62 -7.26 29.34 3.35
C VAL A 62 -7.15 30.85 3.02
N LYS A 63 -7.64 31.69 3.94
CA LYS A 63 -7.59 33.15 3.81
C LYS A 63 -6.24 33.80 4.16
N ARG A 64 -5.31 33.07 4.79
CA ARG A 64 -3.99 33.59 5.22
C ARG A 64 -2.84 33.21 4.30
N LEU A 65 -3.01 32.21 3.42
CA LEU A 65 -2.01 31.88 2.38
C LEU A 65 -2.10 32.79 1.14
N GLY A 66 -3.20 33.53 0.97
CA GLY A 66 -3.34 34.56 -0.04
C GLY A 66 -2.86 35.93 0.45
N THR A 67 -1.55 36.18 0.45
CA THR A 67 -0.93 37.53 0.25
C THR A 67 0.59 37.39 0.30
N CYS A 68 1.17 36.91 -0.80
CA CYS A 68 2.57 37.18 -1.12
C CYS A 68 2.58 38.01 -2.41
N THR A 69 2.34 39.31 -2.29
CA THR A 69 2.56 40.26 -3.39
C THR A 69 4.01 40.70 -3.36
N SER A 70 4.83 40.06 -4.19
CA SER A 70 6.02 40.71 -4.75
C SER A 70 5.92 40.58 -6.27
N GLU A 71 5.49 41.68 -6.91
CA GLU A 71 5.61 41.88 -8.35
C GLU A 71 7.08 41.68 -8.74
N THR A 72 7.38 40.51 -9.31
CA THR A 72 8.64 40.26 -9.98
C THR A 72 8.31 40.04 -11.44
N LYS A 73 8.86 40.91 -12.28
CA LYS A 73 8.73 40.91 -13.73
C LYS A 73 8.82 39.49 -14.30
N LEU A 74 7.75 39.07 -14.99
CA LEU A 74 7.76 37.91 -15.88
C LEU A 74 8.83 38.14 -16.97
N MET A 75 9.94 37.43 -16.85
CA MET A 75 10.84 37.12 -17.96
C MET A 75 10.64 35.64 -18.26
N ASP A 76 10.66 35.30 -19.56
CA ASP A 76 10.65 33.95 -20.15
C ASP A 76 11.44 32.92 -19.34
N ARG A 77 10.79 32.27 -18.37
CA ARG A 77 11.32 31.09 -17.69
C ARG A 77 10.57 29.88 -18.20
N ASP A 78 11.34 28.87 -18.58
CA ASP A 78 10.87 27.54 -18.98
C ASP A 78 9.66 27.11 -18.13
N GLU A 79 8.60 26.70 -18.83
CA GLU A 79 7.26 26.33 -18.32
C GLU A 79 7.26 25.07 -17.41
N THR A 80 8.43 24.63 -16.93
CA THR A 80 8.65 23.46 -16.06
C THR A 80 8.86 23.82 -14.59
N GLU A 81 9.01 25.11 -14.24
CA GLU A 81 9.00 25.63 -12.85
C GLU A 81 7.61 25.83 -12.15
N PRO A 82 6.41 25.58 -12.73
CA PRO A 82 5.18 26.25 -12.29
C PRO A 82 4.60 25.78 -10.95
N LEU A 83 5.00 24.60 -10.45
CA LEU A 83 4.46 24.03 -9.22
C LEU A 83 5.31 24.29 -7.97
N VAL A 84 6.56 24.74 -8.10
CA VAL A 84 7.39 24.97 -6.91
C VAL A 84 6.79 26.08 -6.05
N SER A 85 6.76 25.86 -4.73
CA SER A 85 6.10 26.68 -3.72
C SER A 85 4.57 26.66 -3.74
N ARG A 86 3.93 25.83 -4.59
CA ARG A 86 2.47 25.63 -4.55
C ARG A 86 2.08 24.67 -3.43
N GLY A 87 0.91 24.93 -2.87
CA GLY A 87 0.27 24.02 -1.93
C GLY A 87 -0.30 22.79 -2.65
N ILE A 88 -0.26 21.64 -1.99
CA ILE A 88 -0.84 20.40 -2.48
C ILE A 88 -1.82 19.85 -1.43
N CYS A 89 -2.92 19.26 -1.90
CA CYS A 89 -3.89 18.53 -1.10
C CYS A 89 -4.03 17.11 -1.65
N GLU A 90 -3.77 16.11 -0.82
CA GLU A 90 -4.02 14.71 -1.12
C GLU A 90 -5.08 14.20 -0.15
N GLU A 91 -6.12 13.53 -0.66
CA GLU A 91 -7.10 12.87 0.19
C GLU A 91 -7.39 11.48 -0.37
N TRP A 92 -7.53 10.51 0.53
CA TRP A 92 -7.63 9.07 0.26
C TRP A 92 -8.46 8.40 1.35
N THR A 93 -8.83 7.14 1.15
CA THR A 93 -9.66 6.35 2.07
C THR A 93 -8.82 5.31 2.81
N ASP A 94 -8.76 5.39 4.14
CA ASP A 94 -7.98 4.40 4.91
C ASP A 94 -8.62 3.01 4.95
N VAL A 95 -7.94 2.04 5.58
CA VAL A 95 -8.39 0.64 5.71
C VAL A 95 -9.76 0.52 6.40
N ASN A 96 -10.11 1.49 7.24
CA ASN A 96 -11.40 1.53 7.96
C ASN A 96 -12.50 2.24 7.16
N GLY A 97 -12.21 2.70 5.94
CA GLY A 97 -13.15 3.46 5.12
C GLY A 97 -13.26 4.93 5.48
N CYS A 98 -12.34 5.47 6.28
CA CYS A 98 -12.35 6.88 6.67
C CYS A 98 -11.54 7.70 5.67
N ASN A 99 -12.11 8.81 5.20
CA ASN A 99 -11.37 9.75 4.35
C ASN A 99 -10.32 10.48 5.19
N LYS A 100 -9.07 10.41 4.75
CA LYS A 100 -7.93 11.17 5.28
C LYS A 100 -7.56 12.27 4.31
N VAL A 101 -6.96 13.33 4.84
CA VAL A 101 -6.46 14.46 4.06
C VAL A 101 -5.10 14.90 4.58
N SER A 102 -4.18 15.16 3.65
CA SER A 102 -2.89 15.76 3.94
C SER A 102 -2.64 16.99 3.10
N TYR A 103 -1.88 17.92 3.68
CA TYR A 103 -1.48 19.15 3.05
C TYR A 103 0.04 19.24 3.02
N GLY A 104 0.57 19.79 1.93
CA GLY A 104 2.00 19.99 1.77
C GLY A 104 2.33 21.17 0.88
N THR A 105 3.61 21.33 0.61
CA THR A 105 4.12 22.32 -0.36
C THR A 105 5.17 21.67 -1.23
N ILE A 106 5.09 21.90 -2.54
CA ILE A 106 6.10 21.42 -3.48
C ILE A 106 7.35 22.27 -3.30
N THR A 107 8.48 21.64 -2.97
CA THR A 107 9.74 22.33 -2.62
C THR A 107 10.77 22.30 -3.73
N LYS A 108 10.76 21.26 -4.56
CA LYS A 108 11.66 21.10 -5.71
C LYS A 108 11.05 20.15 -6.74
N PHE A 109 11.64 20.12 -7.92
CA PHE A 109 11.40 19.07 -8.92
C PHE A 109 12.73 18.55 -9.45
N GLU A 110 12.71 17.32 -9.94
CA GLU A 110 13.83 16.61 -10.55
C GLU A 110 13.33 16.07 -11.90
N GLU A 111 14.11 16.26 -12.96
CA GLU A 111 13.88 15.60 -14.25
C GLU A 111 14.77 14.36 -14.28
N LYS A 112 14.16 13.22 -14.57
CA LYS A 112 14.83 11.94 -14.72
C LYS A 112 14.63 11.45 -16.14
N ASP A 113 15.72 11.11 -16.81
CA ASP A 113 15.67 10.40 -18.07
C ASP A 113 15.60 8.89 -17.76
N GLU A 114 14.41 8.31 -17.87
CA GLU A 114 14.17 6.88 -17.72
C GLU A 114 13.63 6.36 -19.07
N ASP A 115 14.34 5.40 -19.69
CA ASP A 115 13.96 4.79 -20.96
C ASP A 115 13.65 5.78 -22.09
N GLU A 116 14.49 6.81 -22.23
CA GLU A 116 14.33 7.90 -23.24
C GLU A 116 13.08 8.78 -23.04
N VAL A 117 12.33 8.58 -21.95
CA VAL A 117 11.19 9.41 -21.55
C VAL A 117 11.61 10.31 -20.38
N LYS A 118 11.39 11.61 -20.55
CA LYS A 118 11.62 12.62 -19.50
C LYS A 118 10.52 12.53 -18.45
N ASN A 119 10.85 11.92 -17.31
CA ASN A 119 9.97 11.82 -16.16
C ASN A 119 10.24 12.98 -15.20
N ILE A 120 9.22 13.80 -14.94
CA ILE A 120 9.32 14.89 -13.95
C ILE A 120 8.77 14.40 -12.61
N VAL A 121 9.60 14.52 -11.57
CA VAL A 121 9.28 14.12 -10.20
C VAL A 121 9.33 15.34 -9.28
N PHE A 122 8.25 15.62 -8.57
CA PHE A 122 8.16 16.71 -7.60
C PHE A 122 8.44 16.21 -6.19
N THR A 123 9.11 17.01 -5.36
CA THR A 123 9.27 16.71 -3.93
C THR A 123 8.33 17.59 -3.12
N VAL A 124 7.39 16.96 -2.43
CA VAL A 124 6.46 17.59 -1.51
C VAL A 124 7.06 17.54 -0.11
N LYS A 125 7.00 18.65 0.62
CA LYS A 125 7.17 18.69 2.07
C LYS A 125 5.79 18.76 2.72
N TYR A 126 5.42 17.74 3.50
CA TYR A 126 4.14 17.74 4.22
C TYR A 126 4.19 18.65 5.44
N MET A 127 3.03 19.23 5.78
CA MET A 127 2.88 20.08 6.96
C MET A 127 2.94 19.25 8.24
N ASP A 128 3.47 19.85 9.32
CA ASP A 128 3.61 19.17 10.61
C ASP A 128 2.25 18.74 11.17
N GLU A 129 1.18 19.49 10.90
CA GLU A 129 -0.19 19.13 11.31
C GLU A 129 -0.68 17.85 10.64
N SER A 130 -0.45 17.69 9.33
CA SER A 130 -0.80 16.45 8.61
C SER A 130 -0.03 15.26 9.18
N ARG A 131 1.24 15.43 9.51
CA ARG A 131 2.08 14.38 10.11
C ARG A 131 1.73 14.10 11.57
N ALA A 132 1.26 15.09 12.31
CA ALA A 132 0.82 14.92 13.70
C ALA A 132 -0.47 14.10 13.78
N LEU A 133 -1.34 14.23 12.78
CA LEU A 133 -2.58 13.43 12.66
C LEU A 133 -2.30 12.02 12.13
N MET A 134 -1.22 11.83 11.35
CA MET A 134 -0.88 10.57 10.68
C MET A 134 0.61 10.29 10.85
N SER A 135 0.96 9.45 11.81
CA SER A 135 2.35 9.20 12.22
C SER A 135 3.24 8.54 11.16
N THR A 136 2.62 8.01 10.10
CA THR A 136 3.23 7.26 9.00
C THR A 136 3.65 8.14 7.82
N ILE A 137 3.11 9.37 7.70
CA ILE A 137 3.44 10.26 6.58
C ILE A 137 4.88 10.79 6.73
N PRO A 138 5.75 10.62 5.72
CA PRO A 138 7.11 11.11 5.77
C PRO A 138 7.15 12.65 5.74
N GLU A 139 8.27 13.26 6.18
CA GLU A 139 8.43 14.72 6.02
C GLU A 139 8.44 15.14 4.56
N PHE A 140 9.08 14.33 3.71
CA PHE A 140 9.23 14.56 2.29
C PHE A 140 8.78 13.35 1.50
N ARG A 141 8.08 13.59 0.39
CA ARG A 141 7.67 12.55 -0.56
C ARG A 141 7.93 12.99 -1.99
N LYS A 142 8.32 12.04 -2.83
CA LYS A 142 8.46 12.25 -4.28
C LYS A 142 7.16 11.85 -4.97
N LEU A 143 6.61 12.73 -5.79
CA LEU A 143 5.38 12.52 -6.56
C LEU A 143 5.68 12.61 -8.06
N LYS A 144 5.04 11.75 -8.84
CA LYS A 144 5.00 11.90 -10.31
C LYS A 144 4.28 13.20 -10.68
N SER A 145 4.62 13.74 -11.84
CA SER A 145 4.06 15.01 -12.33
C SER A 145 2.52 15.03 -12.26
N GLU A 146 1.86 14.04 -12.84
CA GLU A 146 0.40 13.96 -12.92
C GLU A 146 -0.30 14.04 -11.56
N LEU A 147 0.28 13.42 -10.52
CA LEU A 147 -0.24 13.46 -9.14
C LEU A 147 0.01 14.82 -8.47
N ALA A 148 1.20 15.40 -8.68
CA ALA A 148 1.52 16.73 -8.15
C ALA A 148 0.58 17.81 -8.71
N TRP A 149 0.30 17.76 -10.02
CA TRP A 149 -0.68 18.64 -10.67
C TRP A 149 -2.09 18.43 -10.11
N GLY A 150 -2.52 17.17 -9.95
CA GLY A 150 -3.82 16.84 -9.37
C GLY A 150 -4.03 17.34 -7.95
N GLY A 151 -3.03 17.14 -7.09
CA GLY A 151 -3.09 17.64 -5.72
C GLY A 151 -3.07 19.16 -5.64
N CYS A 152 -2.37 19.86 -6.55
CA CYS A 152 -2.41 21.33 -6.62
C CYS A 152 -3.77 21.85 -7.08
N VAL A 153 -4.36 21.23 -8.11
CA VAL A 153 -5.72 21.55 -8.58
C VAL A 153 -6.73 21.34 -7.45
N LYS A 154 -6.62 20.24 -6.70
CA LYS A 154 -7.46 19.99 -5.53
C LYS A 154 -7.29 21.05 -4.45
N PHE A 155 -6.05 21.38 -4.11
CA PHE A 155 -5.72 22.44 -3.15
C PHE A 155 -6.36 23.78 -3.55
N GLU A 156 -6.16 24.26 -4.78
CA GLU A 156 -6.70 25.53 -5.26
C GLU A 156 -8.25 25.53 -5.27
N ARG A 157 -8.91 24.39 -5.58
CA ARG A 157 -10.37 24.25 -5.48
C ARG A 157 -10.86 24.47 -4.05
N GLU A 158 -10.19 23.90 -3.06
CA GLU A 158 -10.52 24.08 -1.64
C GLU A 158 -10.31 25.53 -1.19
N GLN A 159 -9.29 26.19 -1.74
CA GLN A 159 -8.98 27.59 -1.48
C GLN A 159 -9.96 28.57 -2.16
N LYS A 160 -10.76 28.09 -3.13
CA LYS A 160 -11.73 28.87 -3.93
C LYS A 160 -11.08 29.98 -4.77
N THR A 161 -9.87 29.75 -5.27
CA THR A 161 -9.10 30.66 -6.11
C THR A 161 -9.40 30.41 -7.60
N SER A 162 -10.42 31.09 -8.13
CA SER A 162 -11.03 30.80 -9.45
C SER A 162 -10.08 30.93 -10.65
N ASP A 163 -9.23 31.97 -10.69
CA ASP A 163 -8.52 32.36 -11.92
C ASP A 163 -7.31 31.46 -12.27
N THR A 164 -6.87 30.62 -11.33
CA THR A 164 -5.67 29.78 -11.50
C THR A 164 -6.02 28.36 -11.95
N LEU A 165 -7.25 27.93 -11.67
CA LEU A 165 -7.70 26.54 -11.88
C LEU A 165 -7.83 26.15 -13.34
N GLU A 166 -8.39 27.03 -14.17
CA GLU A 166 -8.53 26.77 -15.62
C GLU A 166 -7.16 26.59 -16.27
N LYS A 167 -6.20 27.46 -15.95
CA LYS A 167 -4.83 27.38 -16.47
C LYS A 167 -4.09 26.11 -16.03
N LEU A 168 -4.28 25.67 -14.78
CA LEU A 168 -3.65 24.44 -14.27
C LEU A 168 -4.25 23.19 -14.92
N ALA A 169 -5.57 23.19 -15.19
CA ALA A 169 -6.28 22.05 -15.76
C ALA A 169 -6.12 21.90 -17.28
N GLU A 170 -5.88 22.99 -18.00
CA GLU A 170 -5.77 22.98 -19.46
C GLU A 170 -4.40 22.48 -19.98
N HIS A 171 -3.34 22.63 -19.20
CA HIS A 171 -1.98 22.48 -19.72
C HIS A 171 -1.40 21.06 -19.66
N ARG A 172 -1.93 20.14 -18.83
CA ARG A 172 -1.34 18.79 -18.68
C ARG A 172 -2.36 17.73 -18.26
N THR A 173 -2.02 16.46 -18.52
CA THR A 173 -2.69 15.31 -17.90
C THR A 173 -2.53 15.40 -16.38
N CYS A 174 -3.62 15.68 -15.70
CA CYS A 174 -3.70 15.87 -14.26
C CYS A 174 -4.48 14.68 -13.67
N SER A 175 -3.82 13.88 -12.82
CA SER A 175 -4.45 12.77 -12.11
C SER A 175 -4.82 13.23 -10.72
N HIS A 176 -6.11 13.33 -10.40
CA HIS A 176 -6.56 13.68 -9.06
C HIS A 176 -7.52 12.64 -8.51
N TRP A 177 -7.28 12.30 -7.24
CA TRP A 177 -8.05 11.31 -6.51
C TRP A 177 -9.36 11.95 -6.04
N ILE A 178 -10.43 11.20 -6.22
CA ILE A 178 -11.76 11.53 -5.72
C ILE A 178 -12.13 10.50 -4.68
N THR A 179 -12.28 10.93 -3.45
CA THR A 179 -12.85 10.11 -2.39
C THR A 179 -14.38 10.13 -2.50
N PRO A 180 -15.03 8.99 -2.26
CA PRO A 180 -16.49 8.93 -2.20
C PRO A 180 -17.00 9.69 -0.97
N ILE A 181 -18.25 10.17 -1.05
CA ILE A 181 -18.95 10.80 0.09
C ILE A 181 -19.34 9.74 1.12
N MET A 182 -19.69 8.56 0.64
CA MET A 182 -20.03 7.40 1.46
C MET A 182 -19.38 6.17 0.85
N ARG A 183 -18.81 5.33 1.71
CA ARG A 183 -18.28 4.01 1.39
C ARG A 183 -18.91 3.00 2.34
N ASN A 184 -19.44 1.91 1.80
CA ASN A 184 -19.93 0.78 2.58
C ASN A 184 -19.42 -0.50 1.94
N GLU A 185 -18.79 -1.36 2.73
CA GLU A 185 -18.37 -2.69 2.33
C GLU A 185 -19.15 -3.74 3.13
N GLU A 186 -19.68 -4.72 2.42
CA GLU A 186 -20.46 -5.81 2.99
C GLU A 186 -20.21 -7.10 2.22
N LEU A 187 -20.57 -8.24 2.81
CA LEU A 187 -20.58 -9.52 2.10
C LEU A 187 -21.99 -9.78 1.57
N ASP A 188 -22.08 -10.23 0.32
CA ASP A 188 -23.34 -10.64 -0.30
C ASP A 188 -23.82 -12.02 0.23
N ASP A 189 -24.97 -12.48 -0.26
CA ASP A 189 -25.55 -13.78 0.10
C ASP A 189 -24.64 -14.99 -0.22
N ARG A 190 -23.61 -14.80 -1.05
CA ARG A 190 -22.63 -15.81 -1.45
C ARG A 190 -21.30 -15.65 -0.69
N SER A 191 -21.26 -14.79 0.33
CA SER A 191 -20.05 -14.43 1.07
C SER A 191 -18.95 -13.81 0.20
N LEU A 192 -19.34 -13.15 -0.89
CA LEU A 192 -18.43 -12.38 -1.74
C LEU A 192 -18.55 -10.89 -1.39
N PRO A 193 -17.45 -10.12 -1.44
CA PRO A 193 -17.52 -8.72 -1.06
C PRO A 193 -18.27 -7.88 -2.09
N GLN A 194 -18.97 -6.89 -1.57
CA GLN A 194 -19.69 -5.86 -2.29
C GLN A 194 -19.30 -4.50 -1.71
N LEU A 195 -18.95 -3.56 -2.59
CA LEU A 195 -18.61 -2.20 -2.24
C LEU A 195 -19.69 -1.27 -2.80
N THR A 196 -20.25 -0.41 -1.96
CA THR A 196 -21.17 0.65 -2.36
C THR A 196 -20.53 2.01 -2.12
N LEU A 197 -20.46 2.81 -3.19
CA LEU A 197 -19.96 4.17 -3.13
C LEU A 197 -21.06 5.17 -3.48
N VAL A 198 -21.13 6.30 -2.76
CA VAL A 198 -21.96 7.45 -3.12
C VAL A 198 -21.07 8.61 -3.53
N ILE A 199 -21.28 9.11 -4.75
CA ILE A 199 -20.46 10.17 -5.33
C ILE A 199 -21.28 11.01 -6.32
N ARG A 200 -21.23 12.34 -6.19
CA ARG A 200 -21.87 13.29 -7.13
C ARG A 200 -23.36 12.99 -7.41
N GLY A 201 -24.09 12.46 -6.42
CA GLY A 201 -25.51 12.07 -6.57
C GLY A 201 -25.75 10.71 -7.22
N PHE A 202 -24.70 9.94 -7.47
CA PHE A 202 -24.78 8.57 -7.96
C PHE A 202 -24.44 7.59 -6.85
N LYS A 203 -25.10 6.43 -6.90
CA LYS A 203 -24.74 5.23 -6.13
C LYS A 203 -24.10 4.24 -7.11
N LEU A 204 -22.84 3.91 -6.86
CA LEU A 204 -22.10 2.89 -7.60
C LEU A 204 -22.02 1.64 -6.73
N VAL A 205 -22.42 0.50 -7.27
CA VAL A 205 -22.35 -0.80 -6.58
C VAL A 205 -21.37 -1.68 -7.32
N PHE A 206 -20.32 -2.09 -6.63
CA PHE A 206 -19.29 -2.98 -7.12
C PHE A 206 -19.55 -4.36 -6.54
N SER A 207 -19.68 -5.37 -7.40
CA SER A 207 -19.97 -6.75 -6.98
C SER A 207 -19.00 -7.72 -7.62
N VAL A 208 -18.57 -8.72 -6.84
CA VAL A 208 -17.71 -9.80 -7.32
C VAL A 208 -18.57 -10.90 -7.95
N ARG A 209 -18.26 -11.29 -9.19
CA ARG A 209 -18.98 -12.33 -9.95
C ARG A 209 -18.01 -13.19 -10.76
N ASP A 210 -18.50 -14.19 -11.48
CA ASP A 210 -17.67 -14.91 -12.44
C ASP A 210 -17.23 -13.94 -13.55
N SER A 211 -15.92 -13.91 -13.82
CA SER A 211 -15.33 -13.01 -14.82
C SER A 211 -15.80 -13.38 -16.23
N THR A 212 -15.84 -12.38 -17.13
CA THR A 212 -16.03 -12.65 -18.56
C THR A 212 -14.78 -13.25 -19.22
N ILE A 213 -13.61 -13.17 -18.58
CA ILE A 213 -12.37 -13.78 -19.05
C ILE A 213 -12.37 -15.28 -18.72
N PRO A 214 -12.22 -16.17 -19.72
CA PRO A 214 -12.15 -17.61 -19.50
C PRO A 214 -11.02 -17.99 -18.53
N ASN A 215 -11.34 -18.80 -17.52
CA ASN A 215 -10.41 -19.30 -16.49
C ASN A 215 -9.82 -18.24 -15.54
N ALA A 216 -10.21 -16.97 -15.63
CA ALA A 216 -9.79 -15.94 -14.65
C ALA A 216 -10.46 -16.10 -13.28
N GLY A 217 -11.56 -16.86 -13.21
CA GLY A 217 -12.29 -17.09 -11.97
C GLY A 217 -13.30 -15.97 -11.72
N LYS A 218 -13.08 -15.18 -10.66
CA LYS A 218 -13.97 -14.07 -10.28
C LYS A 218 -13.46 -12.75 -10.85
N GLY A 219 -14.36 -11.79 -11.07
CA GLY A 219 -14.09 -10.44 -11.54
C GLY A 219 -14.98 -9.41 -10.82
N VAL A 220 -14.61 -8.14 -10.87
CA VAL A 220 -15.38 -7.03 -10.27
C VAL A 220 -16.22 -6.34 -11.33
N PHE A 221 -17.50 -6.19 -11.04
CA PHE A 221 -18.46 -5.51 -11.90
C PHE A 221 -19.03 -4.29 -11.20
N VAL A 222 -19.05 -3.14 -11.86
CA VAL A 222 -19.68 -1.91 -11.36
C VAL A 222 -21.03 -1.66 -12.03
N LYS A 223 -22.00 -1.27 -11.21
CA LYS A 223 -23.34 -0.84 -11.63
C LYS A 223 -23.63 0.56 -11.12
N GLY A 224 -24.04 1.46 -12.01
CA GLY A 224 -24.45 2.82 -11.66
C GLY A 224 -25.94 2.95 -11.41
N SER A 225 -26.31 3.83 -10.48
CA SER A 225 -27.70 4.31 -10.32
C SER A 225 -27.69 5.76 -9.85
N ASN A 226 -28.71 6.53 -10.22
CA ASN A 226 -28.86 7.91 -9.76
C ASN A 226 -29.77 7.93 -8.53
N ILE A 227 -29.33 8.62 -7.47
CA ILE A 227 -30.04 8.65 -6.18
C ILE A 227 -31.29 9.54 -6.26
N PHE A 228 -31.30 10.54 -7.16
CA PHE A 228 -32.31 11.59 -7.20
C PHE A 228 -33.32 11.44 -8.36
N VAL A 229 -33.21 10.41 -9.19
CA VAL A 229 -34.10 10.25 -10.35
C VAL A 229 -35.44 9.66 -9.91
N SER A 230 -36.50 10.45 -10.05
CA SER A 230 -37.89 9.99 -9.96
C SER A 230 -38.28 9.15 -11.18
N ASP A 231 -39.18 8.18 -10.98
CA ASP A 231 -39.71 7.31 -12.05
C ASP A 231 -40.09 8.10 -13.32
N GLY A 232 -39.44 7.78 -14.43
CA GLY A 232 -39.75 8.33 -15.77
C GLY A 232 -38.80 9.39 -16.33
N MET A 233 -37.80 9.87 -15.58
CA MET A 233 -36.74 10.72 -16.14
C MET A 233 -35.61 9.90 -16.75
N LYS A 234 -35.12 10.32 -17.92
CA LYS A 234 -33.90 9.75 -18.52
C LYS A 234 -32.71 10.07 -17.63
N SER A 235 -32.17 9.06 -16.94
CA SER A 235 -30.98 9.21 -16.11
C SER A 235 -29.74 9.33 -17.00
N SER A 236 -28.93 10.37 -16.77
CA SER A 236 -27.61 10.50 -17.41
C SER A 236 -26.63 9.49 -16.80
N PRO A 237 -25.71 8.91 -17.59
CA PRO A 237 -24.70 8.01 -17.04
C PRO A 237 -23.78 8.73 -16.04
N PHE A 238 -23.13 7.96 -15.18
CA PHE A 238 -22.03 8.48 -14.36
C PHE A 238 -20.78 8.57 -15.24
N VAL A 239 -20.12 9.73 -15.23
CA VAL A 239 -18.95 9.98 -16.07
C VAL A 239 -17.80 10.47 -15.20
N LEU A 240 -16.65 9.80 -15.32
CA LEU A 240 -15.37 10.29 -14.82
C LEU A 240 -14.64 10.94 -16.00
N ASN A 241 -14.27 12.20 -15.83
CA ASN A 241 -13.43 12.88 -16.81
C ASN A 241 -12.03 12.26 -16.80
N LYS A 242 -11.28 12.47 -17.88
CA LYS A 242 -9.89 12.05 -17.97
C LYS A 242 -9.08 12.61 -16.79
N GLY A 243 -8.32 11.73 -16.12
CA GLY A 243 -7.54 12.05 -14.93
C GLY A 243 -8.35 12.14 -13.63
N GLU A 244 -9.67 11.97 -13.66
CA GLU A 244 -10.48 11.74 -12.46
C GLU A 244 -10.36 10.28 -12.05
N LEU A 245 -9.86 10.05 -10.84
CA LEU A 245 -9.59 8.73 -10.31
C LEU A 245 -10.39 8.52 -9.02
N LEU A 246 -11.47 7.74 -9.07
CA LEU A 246 -12.29 7.42 -7.90
C LEU A 246 -11.61 6.35 -7.04
N ASP A 247 -11.33 6.69 -5.79
CA ASP A 247 -10.71 5.79 -4.83
C ASP A 247 -11.68 4.67 -4.41
N LEU A 248 -11.30 3.41 -4.67
CA LEU A 248 -12.05 2.23 -4.24
C LEU A 248 -11.62 1.75 -2.84
N GLY A 249 -10.50 2.27 -2.34
CA GLY A 249 -9.88 1.91 -1.07
C GLY A 249 -8.54 1.19 -1.23
N ILE A 250 -7.99 0.81 -0.08
CA ILE A 250 -6.71 0.10 0.02
C ILE A 250 -6.84 -1.30 -0.59
N TYR A 251 -5.86 -1.63 -1.44
CA TYR A 251 -5.61 -2.97 -1.94
C TYR A 251 -4.55 -3.69 -1.08
N ALA A 252 -3.50 -3.00 -0.64
CA ALA A 252 -2.48 -3.56 0.27
C ALA A 252 -1.70 -2.44 0.98
N PRO A 253 -1.15 -2.66 2.18
CA PRO A 253 -1.38 -3.81 3.05
C PRO A 253 -2.70 -3.68 3.81
N PHE A 254 -3.29 -4.80 4.23
CA PHE A 254 -4.43 -4.80 5.17
C PHE A 254 -3.97 -4.96 6.62
N ARG A 255 -2.77 -5.49 6.82
CA ARG A 255 -2.15 -5.74 8.13
C ARG A 255 -0.68 -5.36 8.10
N ALA A 256 -0.12 -5.06 9.27
CA ALA A 256 1.31 -4.74 9.35
C ALA A 256 2.19 -5.91 8.87
N GLU A 257 1.72 -7.15 9.08
CA GLU A 257 2.41 -8.39 8.70
C GLU A 257 2.40 -8.70 7.20
N ASP A 258 1.58 -7.99 6.43
CA ASP A 258 1.56 -8.11 4.96
C ASP A 258 2.80 -7.44 4.36
N LYS A 259 3.45 -6.53 5.09
CA LYS A 259 4.75 -5.98 4.68
C LYS A 259 5.85 -6.97 5.06
N LYS A 260 6.54 -7.51 4.05
CA LYS A 260 7.61 -8.50 4.23
C LYS A 260 8.92 -7.99 3.65
N GLU A 261 10.02 -8.35 4.30
CA GLU A 261 11.34 -8.22 3.70
C GLU A 261 11.42 -9.07 2.41
N GLU A 262 12.08 -8.54 1.38
CA GLU A 262 12.13 -9.14 0.05
C GLU A 262 12.65 -10.58 0.10
N HIS A 263 13.72 -10.86 0.87
CA HIS A 263 14.29 -12.21 1.01
C HIS A 263 13.36 -13.21 1.71
N VAL A 264 12.52 -12.75 2.64
CA VAL A 264 11.54 -13.60 3.31
C VAL A 264 10.41 -13.94 2.37
N PHE A 265 9.88 -12.94 1.65
CA PHE A 265 8.88 -13.18 0.61
C PHE A 265 9.43 -14.11 -0.47
N PHE A 266 10.67 -13.91 -0.87
CA PHE A 266 11.34 -14.72 -1.88
C PHE A 266 11.28 -16.22 -1.50
N MET A 267 11.69 -16.57 -0.28
CA MET A 267 11.59 -17.94 0.23
C MET A 267 10.14 -18.45 0.29
N LYS A 268 9.20 -17.63 0.78
CA LYS A 268 7.78 -18.00 0.85
C LYS A 268 7.22 -18.32 -0.54
N ASN A 269 7.49 -17.47 -1.51
CA ASN A 269 7.02 -17.59 -2.88
C ASN A 269 7.56 -18.87 -3.54
N PHE A 270 8.85 -19.19 -3.36
CA PHE A 270 9.39 -20.48 -3.79
C PHE A 270 8.67 -21.64 -3.10
N ILE A 271 8.52 -21.63 -1.77
CA ILE A 271 7.91 -22.73 -1.01
C ILE A 271 6.51 -23.06 -1.51
N HIS A 272 5.72 -22.03 -1.84
CA HIS A 272 4.37 -22.14 -2.37
C HIS A 272 4.31 -22.23 -3.89
N SER A 273 5.41 -22.55 -4.56
CA SER A 273 5.45 -22.77 -6.02
C SER A 273 4.98 -21.56 -6.83
N PHE A 274 5.40 -20.37 -6.41
CA PHE A 274 5.19 -19.09 -7.09
C PHE A 274 3.72 -18.67 -7.23
N ILE A 275 2.83 -19.20 -6.40
CA ILE A 275 1.43 -18.76 -6.35
C ILE A 275 1.29 -17.41 -5.64
N CYS A 276 2.20 -17.08 -4.72
CA CYS A 276 2.12 -15.84 -3.94
C CYS A 276 2.33 -14.60 -4.81
N GLU A 277 3.14 -14.71 -5.87
CA GLU A 277 3.43 -13.63 -6.84
C GLU A 277 2.20 -12.90 -7.37
N GLU A 278 1.07 -13.60 -7.51
CA GLU A 278 -0.19 -12.99 -7.96
C GLU A 278 -0.68 -11.88 -7.01
N TRP A 279 -0.37 -12.01 -5.73
CA TRP A 279 -0.92 -11.23 -4.65
C TRP A 279 0.15 -10.37 -3.98
N THR A 280 1.19 -10.01 -4.74
CA THR A 280 2.33 -9.24 -4.24
C THR A 280 2.60 -7.96 -5.01
N PHE A 281 3.03 -6.95 -4.27
CA PHE A 281 3.14 -5.58 -4.76
C PHE A 281 4.39 -4.92 -4.20
N ASN A 282 5.03 -4.08 -5.01
CA ASN A 282 6.15 -3.29 -4.57
C ASN A 282 5.68 -2.24 -3.55
N THR A 283 6.49 -2.06 -2.50
CA THR A 283 6.33 -0.91 -1.61
C THR A 283 7.05 0.31 -2.18
N ASP A 284 6.82 1.49 -1.61
CA ASP A 284 7.63 2.69 -1.90
C ASP A 284 9.10 2.55 -1.43
N HIS A 285 9.44 1.45 -0.73
CA HIS A 285 10.78 1.13 -0.24
C HIS A 285 11.36 -0.06 -1.02
N SER A 286 12.66 -0.01 -1.30
CA SER A 286 13.32 -1.01 -2.18
C SER A 286 13.38 -2.41 -1.60
N ASP A 287 13.38 -2.56 -0.28
CA ASP A 287 13.79 -3.82 0.36
C ASP A 287 12.58 -4.61 0.92
N THR A 288 11.37 -4.09 0.73
CA THR A 288 10.15 -4.72 1.23
C THR A 288 9.07 -4.81 0.15
N VAL A 289 8.25 -5.85 0.27
CA VAL A 289 7.10 -6.10 -0.57
C VAL A 289 5.83 -6.17 0.28
N PHE A 290 4.69 -5.80 -0.31
CA PHE A 290 3.40 -6.16 0.25
C PHE A 290 3.02 -7.54 -0.29
N ASP A 291 2.73 -8.46 0.63
CA ASP A 291 2.29 -9.82 0.38
C ASP A 291 1.03 -10.08 1.22
N ILE A 292 -0.13 -10.02 0.58
CA ILE A 292 -1.43 -10.24 1.20
C ILE A 292 -1.85 -11.73 1.20
N THR A 293 -0.88 -12.64 1.05
CA THR A 293 -1.12 -14.09 1.14
C THR A 293 -0.90 -14.62 2.54
N ASP A 294 -1.63 -15.67 2.86
CA ASP A 294 -1.44 -16.45 4.07
C ASP A 294 -0.10 -17.23 4.01
N ASP A 295 0.67 -17.18 5.09
CA ASP A 295 2.01 -17.78 5.15
C ASP A 295 1.98 -19.31 4.95
N TRP A 296 0.88 -19.98 5.31
CA TRP A 296 0.77 -21.45 5.29
C TRP A 296 0.23 -22.02 3.99
N THR A 297 -0.67 -21.28 3.34
CA THR A 297 -1.31 -21.74 2.10
C THR A 297 -0.71 -21.11 0.86
N GLY A 298 -0.08 -19.92 0.98
CA GLY A 298 0.33 -19.09 -0.15
C GLY A 298 -0.84 -18.46 -0.92
N GLU A 299 -2.07 -18.73 -0.50
CA GLU A 299 -3.29 -18.15 -1.06
C GLU A 299 -3.57 -16.80 -0.38
N ILE A 300 -4.29 -15.92 -1.07
CA ILE A 300 -4.77 -14.66 -0.48
C ILE A 300 -5.46 -14.89 0.89
N HIS A 301 -5.08 -14.13 1.91
CA HIS A 301 -5.61 -14.33 3.26
C HIS A 301 -7.05 -13.81 3.42
N ASP A 302 -7.78 -14.30 4.42
CA ASP A 302 -9.22 -14.03 4.56
C ASP A 302 -9.62 -12.56 4.70
N LEU A 303 -8.76 -11.70 5.26
CA LEU A 303 -9.07 -10.27 5.35
C LEU A 303 -9.09 -9.61 3.96
N ALA A 304 -8.05 -9.81 3.15
CA ALA A 304 -7.98 -9.31 1.78
C ALA A 304 -9.13 -9.84 0.90
N ARG A 305 -9.55 -11.11 1.10
CA ARG A 305 -10.75 -11.67 0.43
C ARG A 305 -12.05 -10.94 0.75
N GLN A 306 -12.11 -10.18 1.85
CA GLN A 306 -13.30 -9.40 2.21
C GLN A 306 -13.36 -8.05 1.48
N HIS A 307 -12.37 -7.73 0.66
CA HIS A 307 -12.31 -6.46 -0.06
C HIS A 307 -12.45 -6.68 -1.56
N VAL A 308 -13.29 -5.86 -2.21
CA VAL A 308 -13.53 -5.91 -3.66
C VAL A 308 -12.26 -5.82 -4.51
N PRO A 309 -11.27 -4.96 -4.19
CA PRO A 309 -10.05 -4.81 -4.98
C PRO A 309 -9.31 -6.14 -5.26
N ALA A 310 -9.37 -7.12 -4.34
CA ALA A 310 -8.75 -8.44 -4.50
C ALA A 310 -9.26 -9.26 -5.69
N TYR A 311 -10.38 -8.88 -6.31
CA TYR A 311 -11.00 -9.62 -7.41
C TYR A 311 -10.91 -8.91 -8.75
N ILE A 312 -10.12 -7.84 -8.86
CA ILE A 312 -9.91 -7.11 -10.13
C ILE A 312 -8.91 -7.88 -10.98
N ASN A 313 -9.33 -8.21 -12.20
CA ASN A 313 -8.53 -8.98 -13.14
C ASN A 313 -7.65 -8.10 -14.02
N GLU A 314 -6.63 -8.74 -14.59
CA GLU A 314 -5.77 -8.13 -15.60
C GLU A 314 -6.51 -7.93 -16.92
N CYS A 315 -6.36 -6.76 -17.54
CA CYS A 315 -6.91 -6.45 -18.86
C CYS A 315 -6.18 -7.22 -19.97
N SER A 316 -6.86 -7.51 -21.08
CA SER A 316 -6.16 -7.97 -22.29
C SER A 316 -5.24 -6.88 -22.83
N SER A 317 -4.29 -7.24 -23.71
CA SER A 317 -3.42 -6.24 -24.35
C SER A 317 -4.17 -5.25 -25.25
N SER A 318 -5.43 -5.54 -25.58
CA SER A 318 -6.29 -4.70 -26.43
C SER A 318 -7.25 -3.80 -25.67
N GLU A 319 -7.40 -3.99 -24.37
CA GLU A 319 -8.34 -3.25 -23.53
C GLU A 319 -7.65 -2.10 -22.80
N THR A 320 -8.38 -1.00 -22.62
CA THR A 320 -7.93 0.10 -21.77
C THR A 320 -8.21 -0.27 -20.31
N PRO A 321 -7.20 -0.29 -19.42
CA PRO A 321 -7.43 -0.56 -18.00
C PRO A 321 -8.31 0.53 -17.39
N THR A 322 -9.28 0.11 -16.59
CA THR A 322 -10.21 1.00 -15.88
C THR A 322 -9.80 1.24 -14.44
N ILE A 323 -8.84 0.45 -13.95
CA ILE A 323 -8.26 0.53 -12.61
C ILE A 323 -6.79 0.88 -12.70
N ARG A 324 -6.34 1.73 -11.78
CA ARG A 324 -4.92 2.03 -11.54
C ARG A 324 -4.56 1.71 -10.10
N ALA A 325 -3.35 1.21 -9.90
CA ALA A 325 -2.73 1.11 -8.59
C ALA A 325 -1.85 2.34 -8.35
N GLU A 326 -2.03 3.00 -7.22
CA GLU A 326 -1.17 4.12 -6.80
C GLU A 326 -0.98 4.10 -5.28
N HIS A 327 0.18 4.56 -4.79
CA HIS A 327 0.45 4.63 -3.36
C HIS A 327 -0.14 5.91 -2.73
N ASP A 328 -0.77 5.79 -1.56
CA ASP A 328 -1.18 6.92 -0.73
C ASP A 328 0.04 7.55 0.00
N PRO A 329 -0.12 8.69 0.69
CA PRO A 329 0.97 9.31 1.46
C PRO A 329 1.52 8.47 2.62
N GLU A 330 0.81 7.44 3.07
CA GLU A 330 1.24 6.49 4.11
C GLU A 330 1.98 5.28 3.50
N GLY A 331 2.05 5.18 2.16
CA GLY A 331 2.70 4.12 1.41
C GLY A 331 1.81 2.91 1.14
N ASN A 332 0.49 2.99 1.37
CA ASN A 332 -0.44 1.91 1.05
C ASN A 332 -0.82 1.97 -0.44
N VAL A 333 -0.99 0.83 -1.08
CA VAL A 333 -1.47 0.71 -2.46
C VAL A 333 -2.99 0.83 -2.47
N HIS A 334 -3.52 1.75 -3.27
CA HIS A 334 -4.94 1.94 -3.54
C HIS A 334 -5.29 1.52 -4.95
N TYR A 335 -6.50 1.01 -5.12
CA TYR A 335 -7.09 0.84 -6.45
C TYR A 335 -8.02 2.01 -6.77
N LEU A 336 -7.75 2.65 -7.91
CA LEU A 336 -8.43 3.85 -8.36
C LEU A 336 -9.14 3.59 -9.68
N LEU A 337 -10.45 3.81 -9.71
CA LEU A 337 -11.28 3.70 -10.89
C LEU A 337 -11.18 4.98 -11.74
N GLY A 338 -10.73 4.86 -12.98
CA GLY A 338 -10.69 5.96 -13.93
C GLY A 338 -9.72 5.73 -15.08
N ILE A 339 -9.66 6.68 -16.01
CA ILE A 339 -8.80 6.61 -17.20
C ILE A 339 -7.92 7.86 -17.22
N VAL A 340 -6.61 7.65 -17.41
CA VAL A 340 -5.59 8.72 -17.43
C VAL A 340 -4.99 8.91 -18.82
N ASP A 341 -5.09 7.90 -19.67
CA ASP A 341 -4.51 7.91 -21.01
C ASP A 341 -4.94 9.16 -21.79
N ALA A 342 -3.96 9.76 -22.46
CA ALA A 342 -4.12 10.98 -23.23
C ALA A 342 -5.21 10.83 -24.30
N ASP A 343 -5.24 9.66 -24.94
CA ASP A 343 -6.00 9.39 -26.15
C ASP A 343 -7.29 8.60 -25.88
N ALA A 344 -7.48 8.12 -24.65
CA ALA A 344 -8.65 7.35 -24.28
C ALA A 344 -9.89 8.22 -24.02
N GLU A 345 -11.06 7.62 -24.26
CA GLU A 345 -12.34 8.24 -23.95
C GLU A 345 -12.59 8.33 -22.44
N LYS A 346 -13.53 9.19 -22.04
CA LYS A 346 -13.96 9.30 -20.63
C LYS A 346 -14.58 7.98 -20.16
N LEU A 347 -14.31 7.59 -18.92
CA LEU A 347 -14.94 6.41 -18.35
C LEU A 347 -16.42 6.71 -18.05
N THR A 348 -17.31 5.96 -18.71
CA THR A 348 -18.76 6.11 -18.59
C THR A 348 -19.36 4.84 -17.98
N ILE A 349 -20.00 4.98 -16.82
CA ILE A 349 -20.74 3.89 -16.17
C ILE A 349 -22.23 4.05 -16.47
N PRO A 350 -22.85 3.08 -17.16
CA PRO A 350 -24.29 3.09 -17.42
C PRO A 350 -25.11 3.10 -16.12
N VAL A 351 -26.25 3.76 -16.18
CA VAL A 351 -27.25 3.83 -15.10
C VAL A 351 -28.56 3.16 -15.49
N ASP A 352 -28.54 2.40 -16.59
CA ASP A 352 -29.67 1.61 -17.12
C ASP A 352 -29.72 0.20 -16.52
N GLY A 353 -28.81 -0.10 -15.61
CA GLY A 353 -28.67 -1.37 -14.93
C GLY A 353 -27.66 -2.32 -15.57
N THR A 354 -27.05 -1.94 -16.71
CA THR A 354 -25.91 -2.64 -17.29
C THR A 354 -24.70 -2.55 -16.37
N GLU A 355 -23.92 -3.62 -16.35
CA GLU A 355 -22.73 -3.74 -15.52
C GLU A 355 -21.48 -3.69 -16.39
N LEU A 356 -20.44 -3.07 -15.86
CA LEU A 356 -19.13 -2.97 -16.50
C LEU A 356 -18.11 -3.77 -15.66
N GLU A 357 -17.43 -4.72 -16.28
CA GLU A 357 -16.29 -5.40 -15.63
C GLU A 357 -15.09 -4.45 -15.57
N LEU A 358 -14.36 -4.51 -14.45
CA LEU A 358 -13.23 -3.65 -14.16
C LEU A 358 -11.93 -4.42 -14.32
N PHE A 359 -10.93 -3.75 -14.90
CA PHE A 359 -9.65 -4.35 -15.22
C PHE A 359 -8.48 -3.43 -14.87
N ILE A 360 -7.38 -4.03 -14.46
CA ILE A 360 -6.09 -3.36 -14.20
C ILE A 360 -5.05 -3.85 -15.21
N ASN A 361 -3.92 -3.16 -15.31
CA ASN A 361 -2.73 -3.62 -16.01
C ASN A 361 -1.58 -3.77 -15.00
N TYR A 362 -1.31 -5.00 -14.57
CA TYR A 362 -0.24 -5.48 -13.70
C TYR A 362 1.12 -5.51 -14.44
N GLY A 363 1.11 -5.37 -15.76
CA GLY A 363 2.29 -5.21 -16.57
C GLY A 363 2.91 -6.53 -17.07
N PRO A 364 4.00 -6.45 -17.82
CA PRO A 364 4.54 -7.58 -18.58
C PRO A 364 5.02 -8.77 -17.73
N LEU A 365 5.35 -8.55 -16.45
CA LEU A 365 5.79 -9.62 -15.54
C LEU A 365 4.62 -10.51 -15.11
N TYR A 366 3.39 -9.97 -15.05
CA TYR A 366 2.19 -10.74 -14.69
C TYR A 366 1.86 -11.84 -15.69
N GLU A 367 2.40 -11.79 -16.90
CA GLU A 367 2.26 -12.85 -17.91
C GLU A 367 2.77 -14.22 -17.40
N ASN A 368 3.75 -14.23 -16.49
CA ASN A 368 4.21 -15.46 -15.84
C ASN A 368 3.10 -16.12 -15.00
N VAL A 369 2.31 -15.31 -14.28
CA VAL A 369 1.14 -15.77 -13.52
C VAL A 369 0.07 -16.31 -14.47
N ARG A 370 -0.22 -15.60 -15.58
CA ARG A 370 -1.19 -16.04 -16.60
C ARG A 370 -0.82 -17.38 -17.23
N LEU A 371 0.48 -17.62 -17.46
CA LEU A 371 0.98 -18.89 -17.99
C LEU A 371 0.74 -20.04 -17.02
N ARG A 372 1.07 -19.86 -15.73
CA ARG A 372 0.84 -20.88 -14.69
C ARG A 372 -0.66 -21.19 -14.50
N LYS A 373 -1.53 -20.20 -14.70
CA LYS A 373 -2.99 -20.34 -14.63
C LYS A 373 -3.67 -20.71 -15.96
N LEU A 374 -2.90 -20.95 -17.03
CA LEU A 374 -3.39 -21.43 -18.32
C LEU A 374 -4.36 -20.47 -19.05
N TYR A 375 -4.28 -19.16 -18.80
CA TYR A 375 -5.07 -18.13 -19.51
C TYR A 375 -4.23 -17.04 -20.18
N SER A 376 -2.91 -17.23 -20.27
CA SER A 376 -1.99 -16.43 -21.09
C SER A 376 -2.55 -16.15 -22.50
N GLU A 377 -2.33 -14.94 -23.01
CA GLU A 377 -2.74 -14.55 -24.37
C GLU A 377 -1.64 -14.75 -25.42
N LEU A 378 -0.43 -15.16 -24.99
CA LEU A 378 0.71 -15.34 -25.89
C LEU A 378 0.47 -16.40 -26.97
N PRO A 379 1.16 -16.32 -28.13
CA PRO A 379 1.19 -17.40 -29.10
C PRO A 379 1.70 -18.72 -28.49
N LEU A 380 1.20 -19.87 -28.97
CA LEU A 380 1.51 -21.20 -28.39
C LEU A 380 3.02 -21.49 -28.29
N ASP A 381 3.79 -21.10 -29.31
CA ASP A 381 5.23 -21.34 -29.32
C ASP A 381 5.96 -20.48 -28.29
N GLU A 382 5.53 -19.23 -28.08
CA GLU A 382 6.03 -18.36 -27.02
C GLU A 382 5.65 -18.87 -25.64
N LYS A 383 4.41 -19.37 -25.44
CA LYS A 383 4.00 -20.01 -24.18
C LYS A 383 4.93 -21.16 -23.81
N LYS A 384 5.26 -22.03 -24.77
CA LYS A 384 6.17 -23.18 -24.52
C LYS A 384 7.58 -22.73 -24.16
N GLN A 385 8.12 -21.73 -24.86
CA GLN A 385 9.44 -21.20 -24.56
C GLN A 385 9.47 -20.57 -23.16
N ARG A 386 8.44 -19.79 -22.81
CA ARG A 386 8.36 -19.12 -21.52
C ARG A 386 8.10 -20.08 -20.37
N LEU A 387 7.24 -21.10 -20.54
CA LEU A 387 7.07 -22.17 -19.55
C LEU A 387 8.37 -22.92 -19.27
N LYS A 388 9.16 -23.22 -20.31
CA LYS A 388 10.47 -23.83 -20.12
C LYS A 388 11.40 -22.91 -19.31
N LYS A 389 11.38 -21.60 -19.59
CA LYS A 389 12.14 -20.63 -18.79
C LYS A 389 11.68 -20.61 -17.33
N LEU A 390 10.38 -20.65 -17.06
CA LEU A 390 9.83 -20.73 -15.70
C LEU A 390 10.30 -21.99 -14.95
N GLU A 391 10.48 -23.12 -15.64
CA GLU A 391 11.04 -24.33 -15.03
C GLU A 391 12.53 -24.17 -14.66
N ASP A 392 13.29 -23.40 -15.44
CA ASP A 392 14.69 -23.09 -15.18
C ASP A 392 14.84 -22.04 -14.05
N GLU A 393 13.88 -21.12 -13.93
CA GLU A 393 13.82 -20.07 -12.89
C GLU A 393 13.86 -20.67 -11.48
N ASP A 394 13.24 -21.82 -11.22
CA ASP A 394 13.34 -22.53 -9.92
C ASP A 394 14.78 -22.73 -9.44
N ASN A 395 15.72 -22.98 -10.35
CA ASN A 395 17.12 -23.22 -9.99
C ASN A 395 17.91 -21.91 -9.88
N GLU A 396 17.62 -20.93 -10.73
CA GLU A 396 18.19 -19.59 -10.64
C GLU A 396 17.84 -18.95 -9.30
N TYR A 397 16.57 -19.05 -8.92
CA TYR A 397 16.03 -18.59 -7.64
C TYR A 397 16.76 -19.19 -6.43
N LEU A 398 17.09 -20.49 -6.49
CA LEU A 398 17.84 -21.11 -5.40
C LEU A 398 19.33 -20.75 -5.38
N GLY A 399 19.87 -20.27 -6.51
CA GLY A 399 21.23 -19.76 -6.60
C GLY A 399 21.43 -18.47 -5.80
N GLU A 400 20.39 -17.62 -5.70
CA GLU A 400 20.46 -16.35 -4.96
C GLU A 400 20.74 -16.54 -3.45
N ILE A 401 20.44 -17.71 -2.89
CA ILE A 401 20.76 -18.06 -1.49
C ILE A 401 22.27 -18.01 -1.24
N ASP A 402 23.10 -18.27 -2.26
CA ASP A 402 24.55 -18.19 -2.12
C ASP A 402 25.04 -16.75 -1.82
N ASP A 403 24.23 -15.73 -2.11
CA ASP A 403 24.54 -14.32 -1.84
C ASP A 403 23.95 -13.80 -0.51
N PHE A 404 23.19 -14.61 0.22
CA PHE A 404 22.54 -14.18 1.46
C PHE A 404 23.53 -13.81 2.58
N SER A 405 23.21 -12.76 3.32
CA SER A 405 23.93 -12.40 4.55
C SER A 405 23.56 -13.33 5.72
N GLY A 406 24.30 -13.28 6.83
CA GLY A 406 23.95 -14.04 8.03
C GLY A 406 22.58 -13.66 8.62
N GLU A 407 22.22 -12.36 8.56
CA GLU A 407 20.92 -11.84 8.99
C GLU A 407 19.79 -12.35 8.07
N THR A 408 19.99 -12.25 6.76
CA THR A 408 19.07 -12.79 5.75
C THR A 408 18.81 -14.28 5.96
N VAL A 409 19.86 -15.07 6.25
CA VAL A 409 19.70 -16.50 6.55
C VAL A 409 18.91 -16.72 7.84
N ALA A 410 19.18 -15.95 8.89
CA ALA A 410 18.46 -16.04 10.17
C ALA A 410 16.96 -15.77 10.00
N ASP A 411 16.59 -14.70 9.28
CA ASP A 411 15.21 -14.35 8.98
C ASP A 411 14.48 -15.45 8.21
N CYS A 412 15.13 -16.01 7.19
CA CYS A 412 14.57 -17.11 6.40
C CYS A 412 14.32 -18.37 7.25
N VAL A 413 15.25 -18.72 8.14
CA VAL A 413 15.07 -19.89 9.02
C VAL A 413 13.96 -19.61 10.05
N ALA A 414 13.89 -18.41 10.62
CA ALA A 414 12.81 -18.02 11.55
C ALA A 414 11.43 -18.06 10.88
N PHE A 415 11.33 -17.64 9.61
CA PHE A 415 10.10 -17.78 8.84
C PHE A 415 9.68 -19.25 8.69
N ILE A 416 10.62 -20.14 8.31
CA ILE A 416 10.32 -21.57 8.13
C ILE A 416 9.99 -22.23 9.48
N GLU A 417 10.65 -21.84 10.57
CA GLU A 417 10.31 -22.30 11.92
C GLU A 417 8.86 -21.98 12.27
N LYS A 418 8.44 -20.72 12.05
CA LYS A 418 7.04 -20.28 12.26
C LYS A 418 6.07 -21.06 11.38
N LEU A 419 6.43 -21.31 10.12
CA LEU A 419 5.63 -22.07 9.16
C LEU A 419 5.40 -23.51 9.64
N VAL A 420 6.45 -24.18 10.12
CA VAL A 420 6.43 -25.58 10.56
C VAL A 420 5.80 -25.75 11.95
N SER A 421 6.03 -24.81 12.86
CA SER A 421 5.58 -24.89 14.26
C SER A 421 4.07 -24.67 14.46
N SER A 422 3.31 -24.37 13.40
CA SER A 422 1.87 -24.13 13.51
C SER A 422 1.12 -25.44 13.74
N GLU A 423 0.73 -25.69 14.99
CA GLU A 423 -0.06 -26.86 15.39
C GLU A 423 -1.45 -26.93 14.73
N THR A 424 -1.93 -25.81 14.19
CA THR A 424 -3.30 -25.66 13.70
C THR A 424 -3.48 -26.00 12.23
N GLN A 425 -2.41 -26.04 11.44
CA GLN A 425 -2.49 -26.20 9.99
C GLN A 425 -1.53 -27.27 9.46
N SER A 426 -2.05 -28.23 8.70
CA SER A 426 -1.21 -29.23 8.04
C SER A 426 -0.65 -28.68 6.73
N LEU A 427 0.68 -28.54 6.66
CA LEU A 427 1.35 -28.15 5.42
C LEU A 427 1.19 -29.24 4.34
N SER A 428 1.00 -28.81 3.09
CA SER A 428 0.96 -29.73 1.95
C SER A 428 2.30 -30.44 1.75
N ARG A 429 2.28 -31.63 1.14
CA ARG A 429 3.51 -32.41 0.85
C ARG A 429 4.51 -31.59 0.04
N THR A 430 4.04 -30.86 -0.96
CA THR A 430 4.87 -30.00 -1.82
C THR A 430 5.54 -28.90 -1.01
N VAL A 431 4.78 -28.21 -0.15
CA VAL A 431 5.29 -27.16 0.74
C VAL A 431 6.37 -27.71 1.67
N LYS A 432 6.15 -28.88 2.29
CA LYS A 432 7.15 -29.54 3.15
C LYS A 432 8.43 -29.89 2.38
N GLN A 433 8.30 -30.45 1.18
CA GLN A 433 9.44 -30.82 0.34
C GLN A 433 10.26 -29.61 -0.12
N ARG A 434 9.60 -28.53 -0.54
CA ARG A 434 10.26 -27.29 -0.96
C ARG A 434 10.90 -26.56 0.22
N SER A 435 10.24 -26.53 1.38
CA SER A 435 10.82 -26.03 2.63
C SER A 435 12.09 -26.79 3.03
N LEU A 436 12.07 -28.13 2.97
CA LEU A 436 13.24 -28.96 3.24
C LEU A 436 14.39 -28.69 2.25
N ARG A 437 14.08 -28.43 0.97
CA ARG A 437 15.08 -28.07 -0.04
C ARG A 437 15.78 -26.76 0.31
N ILE A 438 15.01 -25.72 0.65
CA ILE A 438 15.54 -24.41 1.07
C ILE A 438 16.37 -24.53 2.35
N LEU A 439 15.84 -25.18 3.40
CA LEU A 439 16.56 -25.29 4.68
C LEU A 439 17.95 -25.91 4.51
N ARG A 440 18.10 -26.91 3.64
CA ARG A 440 19.42 -27.51 3.35
C ARG A 440 20.40 -26.51 2.74
N LEU A 441 19.91 -25.64 1.86
CA LEU A 441 20.72 -24.59 1.25
C LEU A 441 21.07 -23.51 2.27
N LEU A 442 20.11 -23.09 3.11
CA LEU A 442 20.35 -22.15 4.21
C LEU A 442 21.37 -22.70 5.22
N VAL A 443 21.30 -23.98 5.61
CA VAL A 443 22.29 -24.63 6.48
C VAL A 443 23.68 -24.62 5.83
N LYS A 444 23.76 -24.95 4.54
CA LYS A 444 25.04 -24.92 3.80
C LYS A 444 25.62 -23.50 3.81
N LYS A 445 24.80 -22.49 3.47
CA LYS A 445 25.22 -21.09 3.45
C LYS A 445 25.65 -20.61 4.83
N ALA A 446 24.88 -20.89 5.87
CA ALA A 446 25.22 -20.54 7.25
C ALA A 446 26.57 -21.13 7.70
N LYS A 447 26.87 -22.38 7.30
CA LYS A 447 28.17 -23.01 7.58
C LYS A 447 29.31 -22.32 6.83
N THR A 448 29.12 -21.99 5.55
CA THR A 448 30.11 -21.21 4.79
C THR A 448 30.40 -19.87 5.48
N LEU A 449 29.36 -19.13 5.87
CA LEU A 449 29.50 -17.85 6.56
C LEU A 449 30.21 -18.00 7.92
N LEU A 450 29.93 -19.08 8.66
CA LEU A 450 30.57 -19.38 9.94
C LEU A 450 32.08 -19.67 9.79
N ASP A 451 32.48 -20.27 8.66
CA ASP A 451 33.89 -20.52 8.33
C ASP A 451 34.61 -19.23 7.88
N GLU A 452 33.87 -18.26 7.33
CA GLU A 452 34.39 -16.97 6.83
C GLU A 452 34.52 -15.90 7.91
N ASP A 453 33.63 -15.87 8.93
CA ASP A 453 33.55 -14.80 9.93
C ASP A 453 33.68 -15.28 11.39
N ALA A 454 34.27 -14.45 12.25
CA ALA A 454 34.63 -14.79 13.63
C ALA A 454 33.50 -14.58 14.66
N ASP A 455 32.41 -13.90 14.30
CA ASP A 455 31.25 -13.71 15.18
C ASP A 455 30.24 -14.86 15.04
N GLN A 456 30.43 -15.89 15.87
CA GLN A 456 29.95 -17.24 15.58
C GLN A 456 28.66 -17.68 16.29
N GLU A 457 28.23 -17.01 17.35
CA GLU A 457 27.22 -17.60 18.24
C GLU A 457 25.79 -17.55 17.65
N GLY A 458 25.46 -16.45 16.97
CA GLY A 458 24.19 -16.30 16.26
C GLY A 458 24.03 -17.34 15.15
N LEU A 459 25.03 -17.45 14.27
CA LEU A 459 25.03 -18.41 13.16
C LEU A 459 24.99 -19.86 13.63
N LYS A 460 25.70 -20.23 14.71
CA LYS A 460 25.60 -21.58 15.30
C LYS A 460 24.18 -21.90 15.74
N THR A 461 23.50 -20.96 16.38
CA THR A 461 22.11 -21.14 16.81
C THR A 461 21.19 -21.36 15.60
N VAL A 462 21.35 -20.54 14.55
CA VAL A 462 20.59 -20.66 13.30
C VAL A 462 20.83 -22.01 12.61
N ILE A 463 22.08 -22.49 12.56
CA ILE A 463 22.42 -23.80 11.99
C ILE A 463 21.71 -24.93 12.75
N VAL A 464 21.78 -24.94 14.08
CA VAL A 464 21.15 -25.98 14.91
C VAL A 464 19.63 -25.99 14.71
N MET A 465 19.02 -24.81 14.67
CA MET A 465 17.59 -24.64 14.43
C MET A 465 17.19 -25.18 13.05
N ALA A 466 17.91 -24.79 12.00
CA ALA A 466 17.63 -25.22 10.64
C ALA A 466 17.86 -26.74 10.43
N GLU A 467 18.87 -27.32 11.09
CA GLU A 467 19.09 -28.78 11.07
C GLU A 467 17.97 -29.53 11.80
N SER A 468 17.48 -29.00 12.92
CA SER A 468 16.32 -29.56 13.63
C SER A 468 15.07 -29.57 12.75
N LEU A 469 14.76 -28.43 12.10
CA LEU A 469 13.63 -28.31 11.17
C LEU A 469 13.78 -29.26 9.97
N CYS A 470 14.99 -29.46 9.45
CA CYS A 470 15.24 -30.44 8.40
C CYS A 470 14.85 -31.87 8.83
N ILE A 471 15.18 -32.26 10.06
CA ILE A 471 14.85 -33.58 10.59
C ILE A 471 13.34 -33.72 10.74
N GLU A 472 12.67 -32.73 11.33
CA GLU A 472 11.22 -32.72 11.51
C GLU A 472 10.47 -32.87 10.19
N LEU A 473 10.78 -32.02 9.20
CA LEU A 473 10.16 -32.08 7.88
C LEU A 473 10.46 -33.37 7.13
N ALA A 474 11.67 -33.92 7.27
CA ALA A 474 12.05 -35.18 6.64
C ALA A 474 11.26 -36.37 7.23
N MET A 475 11.13 -36.42 8.56
CA MET A 475 10.33 -37.44 9.23
C MET A 475 8.87 -37.37 8.78
N ASP A 476 8.29 -36.18 8.76
CA ASP A 476 6.93 -35.93 8.28
C ASP A 476 6.70 -36.39 6.84
N CYS A 477 7.67 -36.18 5.95
CA CYS A 477 7.59 -36.62 4.56
C CYS A 477 7.65 -38.16 4.42
N VAL A 478 8.41 -38.84 5.30
CA VAL A 478 8.55 -40.30 5.28
C VAL A 478 7.30 -40.98 5.85
N TRP A 479 6.80 -40.53 7.01
CA TRP A 479 5.63 -41.13 7.66
C TRP A 479 4.38 -41.10 6.78
N ASN A 480 4.15 -39.99 6.06
CA ASN A 480 3.02 -39.86 5.13
C ASN A 480 3.15 -40.69 3.84
N THR A 481 4.30 -41.32 3.60
CA THR A 481 4.47 -42.24 2.44
C THR A 481 4.20 -43.69 2.84
N VAL A 482 4.24 -44.00 4.13
CA VAL A 482 4.07 -45.37 4.67
C VAL A 482 2.63 -45.63 5.13
N ALA A 483 1.90 -44.59 5.52
CA ALA A 483 0.45 -44.62 5.74
C ALA A 483 -0.30 -44.50 4.41
#